data_AF-A0A256GI26-F1
#
_entry.id   AF-A0A256GI26-F1
#
_cell.length_a   1.000
_cell.length_b   1.000
_cell.length_c   1.000
_cell.angle_alpha   90.00
_cell.angle_beta   90.00
_cell.angle_gamma   90.00
#
_symmetry.space_group_name_H-M   'P 1'
#
loop_
_entity.id
_entity.type
_entity.pdbx_description
1 polymer ?
#
loop_
_entity_poly.entity_id
_entity_poly.type
_entity_poly.pdbx_seq_one_letter_code
_entity_poly.pdbx_strand_id
1 'polypeptide(L)'
;MTEDRKKDAREKITLGGLVVKAGLRKADRAFLLGVLLEAATVRVGSAEHHRLKAKGGMAFQLDRMKSTEAADSGSRLSGAPEKANGD
;
A
#
# COMPACT_ATOMS: atom_id res chain seq x y z
N MET A 1 17.76 -22.45 6.77
CA MET A 1 16.35 -22.03 6.52
C MET A 1 16.02 -22.41 5.09
N THR A 2 15.00 -23.24 4.87
CA THR A 2 14.61 -23.72 3.54
C THR A 2 13.97 -22.58 2.71
N GLU A 3 14.15 -22.61 1.39
CA GLU A 3 13.63 -21.58 0.48
C GLU A 3 12.10 -21.42 0.57
N ASP A 4 11.38 -22.52 0.80
CA ASP A 4 9.92 -22.51 0.97
C ASP A 4 9.47 -21.65 2.15
N ARG A 5 10.20 -21.69 3.28
CA ARG A 5 9.88 -20.85 4.45
C ARG A 5 10.10 -19.37 4.16
N LYS A 6 11.09 -19.02 3.33
CA LYS A 6 11.34 -17.63 2.93
C LYS A 6 10.22 -17.11 2.02
N LYS A 7 9.76 -17.94 1.07
CA LYS A 7 8.66 -17.60 0.17
C LYS A 7 7.34 -17.38 0.94
N ASP A 8 6.99 -18.33 1.81
CA ASP A 8 5.79 -18.24 2.65
C ASP A 8 5.80 -17.00 3.54
N ALA A 9 6.93 -16.70 4.19
CA ALA A 9 7.07 -15.49 5.00
C ALA A 9 6.86 -14.22 4.17
N ARG A 10 7.43 -14.16 2.95
CA ARG A 10 7.29 -13.00 2.07
C ARG A 10 5.86 -12.81 1.57
N GLU A 11 5.17 -13.89 1.26
CA GLU A 11 3.77 -13.87 0.86
C GLU A 11 2.89 -13.34 2.00
N LYS A 12 3.06 -13.85 3.22
CA LYS A 12 2.35 -13.38 4.42
C LYS A 12 2.61 -11.90 4.71
N ILE A 13 3.85 -11.43 4.57
CA ILE A 13 4.20 -10.01 4.73
C ILE A 13 3.48 -9.16 3.68
N THR A 14 3.46 -9.61 2.42
CA THR A 14 2.82 -8.90 1.32
C THR A 14 1.32 -8.77 1.56
N LEU A 15 0.65 -9.87 1.93
CA LEU A 15 -0.78 -9.89 2.27
C LEU A 15 -1.10 -9.00 3.47
N GLY A 16 -0.29 -9.06 4.53
CA GLY A 16 -0.42 -8.16 5.69
C GLY A 16 -0.25 -6.68 5.32
N GLY A 17 0.61 -6.38 4.35
CA GLY A 17 0.79 -5.03 3.79
C GLY A 17 -0.48 -4.46 3.15
N LEU A 18 -1.33 -5.30 2.55
CA LEU A 18 -2.60 -4.88 1.96
C LEU A 18 -3.57 -4.33 3.01
N VAL A 19 -3.65 -5.00 4.18
CA VAL A 19 -4.50 -4.58 5.30
C VAL A 19 -4.07 -3.20 5.82
N VAL A 20 -2.76 -2.97 5.95
CA VAL A 20 -2.21 -1.68 6.37
C VAL A 20 -2.54 -0.59 5.35
N LYS A 21 -2.34 -0.88 4.05
CA LYS A 21 -2.63 0.07 2.95
C LYS A 21 -4.11 0.45 2.90
N ALA A 22 -5.01 -0.47 3.24
CA ALA A 22 -6.44 -0.20 3.36
C ALA A 22 -6.81 0.65 4.60
N GLY A 23 -5.84 1.06 5.43
CA GLY A 23 -6.07 1.82 6.65
C GLY A 23 -6.56 0.98 7.83
N LEU A 24 -6.52 -0.37 7.71
CA LEU A 24 -7.14 -1.28 8.66
C LEU A 24 -6.16 -1.87 9.68
N ARG A 25 -5.01 -1.22 9.91
CA ARG A 25 -3.99 -1.67 10.87
C ARG A 25 -4.54 -1.95 12.28
N LYS A 26 -5.54 -1.16 12.70
CA LYS A 26 -6.17 -1.25 14.02
C LYS A 26 -7.52 -1.97 14.00
N ALA A 27 -7.93 -2.52 12.85
CA ALA A 27 -9.19 -3.22 12.74
C ALA A 27 -9.15 -4.55 13.51
N ASP A 28 -10.31 -4.97 14.01
CA ASP A 28 -10.46 -6.28 14.64
C ASP A 28 -10.14 -7.42 13.67
N ARG A 29 -9.52 -8.49 14.18
CA ARG A 29 -9.05 -9.60 13.35
C ARG A 29 -10.20 -10.46 12.82
N ALA A 30 -11.26 -10.66 13.61
CA ALA A 30 -12.43 -11.41 13.17
C ALA A 30 -13.18 -10.63 12.08
N PHE A 31 -13.29 -9.30 12.23
CA PHE A 31 -13.82 -8.44 11.17
C PHE A 31 -13.03 -8.57 9.86
N LEU A 32 -11.70 -8.48 9.91
CA LEU A 32 -10.86 -8.62 8.72
C LEU A 32 -11.04 -9.97 8.03
N LEU A 33 -11.06 -11.05 8.81
CA LEU A 33 -11.30 -12.39 8.27
C LEU A 33 -12.70 -12.50 7.64
N GLY A 34 -13.73 -11.96 8.29
CA GLY A 34 -15.10 -11.94 7.76
C GLY A 34 -15.20 -11.23 6.41
N VAL A 35 -14.57 -10.05 6.28
CA VAL A 35 -14.53 -9.31 5.00
C VAL A 35 -13.82 -10.11 3.91
N LEU A 36 -12.72 -10.79 4.24
CA LEU A 36 -11.98 -11.60 3.27
C LEU A 36 -12.76 -12.85 2.84
N LEU A 37 -13.49 -13.47 3.76
CA LEU A 37 -14.37 -14.60 3.44
C LEU A 37 -15.51 -14.16 2.53
N GLU A 38 -16.15 -13.02 2.81
CA GLU A 38 -17.17 -12.45 1.93
C GLU A 38 -16.60 -12.20 0.52
N ALA A 39 -15.44 -11.57 0.44
CA ALA A 39 -14.74 -11.32 -0.82
C ALA A 39 -14.38 -12.62 -1.58
N ALA A 40 -14.08 -13.71 -0.87
CA ALA A 40 -13.77 -15.01 -1.48
C ALA A 40 -14.98 -15.66 -2.16
N THR A 41 -16.21 -15.27 -1.80
CA THR A 41 -17.43 -15.73 -2.47
C THR A 41 -17.70 -15.02 -3.80
N VAL A 42 -17.04 -13.89 -4.04
CA VAL A 42 -17.25 -13.08 -5.24
C VAL A 42 -16.71 -13.82 -6.46
N ARG A 43 -17.62 -14.12 -7.41
CA ARG A 43 -17.25 -14.81 -8.66
C ARG A 43 -16.26 -13.97 -9.47
N VAL A 44 -15.14 -14.58 -9.86
CA VAL A 44 -14.15 -13.99 -10.76
C VAL A 44 -14.82 -13.58 -12.09
N GLY A 45 -14.53 -12.35 -12.54
CA GLY A 45 -15.10 -11.77 -13.77
C GLY A 45 -16.55 -11.29 -13.63
N SER A 46 -17.13 -11.31 -12.43
CA SER A 46 -18.38 -10.59 -12.16
C SER A 46 -18.16 -9.07 -12.16
N ALA A 47 -19.24 -8.31 -12.33
CA ALA A 47 -19.20 -6.86 -12.21
C ALA A 47 -18.66 -6.41 -10.84
N GLU A 48 -19.01 -7.13 -9.77
CA GLU A 48 -18.50 -6.87 -8.44
C GLU A 48 -17.00 -7.12 -8.33
N HIS A 49 -16.51 -8.25 -8.86
CA HIS A 49 -15.07 -8.54 -8.91
C HIS A 49 -14.32 -7.43 -9.66
N HIS A 50 -14.84 -6.95 -10.79
CA HIS A 50 -14.24 -5.84 -11.55
C HIS A 50 -14.24 -4.53 -10.75
N ARG A 51 -15.35 -4.21 -10.09
CA ARG A 51 -15.46 -3.01 -9.23
C ARG A 51 -14.43 -3.04 -8.09
N LEU A 52 -14.34 -4.16 -7.36
CA LEU A 52 -13.40 -4.32 -6.25
C LEU A 52 -11.94 -4.24 -6.74
N LYS A 53 -11.63 -4.89 -7.86
CA LYS A 53 -10.30 -4.80 -8.50
C LYS A 53 -9.95 -3.37 -8.90
N ALA A 54 -10.88 -2.63 -9.53
CA ALA A 54 -10.66 -1.24 -9.90
C ALA A 54 -10.41 -0.34 -8.67
N LYS A 55 -11.20 -0.51 -7.61
CA LYS A 55 -11.03 0.22 -6.35
C LYS A 55 -9.65 -0.05 -5.72
N GLY A 56 -9.24 -1.31 -5.67
CA GLY A 56 -7.90 -1.69 -5.21
C GLY A 56 -6.79 -1.06 -6.06
N GLY A 57 -6.94 -1.12 -7.40
CA GLY A 57 -6.01 -0.51 -8.34
C GLY A 57 -5.83 0.99 -8.10
N MET A 58 -6.92 1.75 -7.94
CA MET A 58 -6.84 3.18 -7.64
C MET A 58 -6.12 3.47 -6.32
N ALA A 59 -6.36 2.67 -5.27
CA ALA A 59 -5.67 2.82 -3.99
C ALA A 59 -4.15 2.61 -4.12
N PHE A 60 -3.71 1.66 -4.95
CA PHE A 60 -2.27 1.48 -5.25
C PHE A 60 -1.67 2.67 -6.01
N GLN A 61 -2.40 3.23 -6.97
CA GLN A 61 -1.92 4.39 -7.74
C GLN A 61 -1.78 5.63 -6.85
N LEU A 62 -2.77 5.89 -5.98
CA LEU A 62 -2.74 7.00 -5.04
C LEU A 62 -1.54 6.90 -4.08
N ASP A 63 -1.26 5.70 -3.56
CA ASP A 63 -0.12 5.47 -2.67
C ASP A 63 1.23 5.73 -3.36
N ARG A 64 1.34 5.35 -4.65
CA ARG A 64 2.51 5.67 -5.47
C ARG A 64 2.70 7.18 -5.64
N MET A 65 1.62 7.90 -5.97
CA MET A 65 1.64 9.36 -6.17
C MET A 65 2.03 10.10 -4.88
N LYS A 66 1.46 9.69 -3.74
CA LYS A 66 1.83 10.25 -2.44
C LYS A 66 3.30 10.04 -2.09
N SER A 67 3.85 8.89 -2.49
CA SER A 67 5.27 8.57 -2.28
C SER A 67 6.18 9.43 -3.17
N THR A 68 5.76 9.76 -4.40
CA THR A 68 6.52 10.66 -5.30
C THR A 68 6.47 12.12 -4.85
N GLU A 69 5.34 12.59 -4.32
CA GLU A 69 5.21 13.96 -3.77
C GLU A 69 6.06 14.14 -2.51
N ALA A 70 6.09 13.13 -1.62
CA ALA A 70 6.94 13.14 -0.44
C ALA A 70 8.44 13.22 -0.81
N ALA A 71 8.86 12.51 -1.88
CA ALA A 71 10.24 12.56 -2.36
C ALA A 71 10.62 13.90 -3.02
N ASP A 72 9.73 14.52 -3.81
CA ASP A 72 9.97 15.84 -4.43
C ASP A 72 10.02 16.97 -3.37
N SER A 73 9.16 16.90 -2.35
CA SER A 73 9.17 17.88 -1.25
C SER A 73 10.46 17.86 -0.41
N GLY A 74 11.08 16.68 -0.26
CA GLY A 74 12.37 16.54 0.42
C GLY A 74 13.55 17.10 -0.37
N SER A 75 13.47 17.14 -1.71
CA SER A 75 14.50 17.70 -2.58
C SER A 75 14.49 19.23 -2.63
N ARG A 76 13.33 19.89 -2.41
CA ARG A 76 13.24 21.37 -2.45
C ARG A 76 13.75 22.07 -1.20
N LEU A 77 13.91 21.34 -0.09
CA LEU A 77 14.40 21.87 1.19
C LEU A 77 15.93 21.80 1.34
N SER A 78 16.67 21.21 0.40
CA SER A 78 18.14 21.14 0.43
C SER A 78 18.86 22.28 -0.32
N GLY A 79 18.13 23.22 -0.92
CA GLY A 79 18.69 24.41 -1.58
C GLY A 79 18.53 25.67 -0.75
N ALA A 80 19.31 25.86 0.30
CA ALA A 80 19.46 27.16 0.95
C ALA A 80 20.52 27.99 0.20
N PRO A 81 20.29 29.28 -0.10
CA PRO A 81 21.29 30.11 -0.75
C PRO A 81 22.41 30.44 0.24
N GLU A 82 23.63 30.07 -0.15
CA GLU A 82 24.87 30.47 0.51
C GLU A 82 24.94 32.00 0.57
N LYS A 83 25.00 32.54 1.78
CA LYS A 83 25.03 33.97 2.06
C LYS A 83 26.23 34.60 1.35
N ALA A 84 25.96 35.51 0.43
CA ALA A 84 26.96 36.44 -0.09
C ALA A 84 27.53 37.28 1.06
N ASN A 85 28.86 37.29 1.20
CA ASN A 85 29.60 38.24 2.03
C ASN A 85 30.98 38.49 1.42
N GLY A 86 31.37 39.77 1.36
CA GLY A 86 32.68 40.31 0.95
C GLY A 86 32.65 40.87 -0.47
N ASP A 87 32.90 42.15 -0.76
CA ASP A 87 33.63 43.23 -0.04
C ASP A 87 32.93 44.59 -0.16
#